data_AF-A0A433DMP4-F1
#
_entry.id   AF-A0A433DMP4-F1
#
_cell.length_a   1.000
_cell.length_b   1.000
_cell.length_c   1.000
_cell.angle_alpha   90.00
_cell.angle_beta   90.00
_cell.angle_gamma   90.00
#
_symmetry.space_group_name_H-M   'P 1'
#
loop_
_entity.id
_entity.type
_entity.pdbx_description
1 polymer ?
#
loop_
_entity_poly.entity_id
_entity_poly.type
_entity_poly.pdbx_seq_one_letter_code
_entity_poly.pdbx_strand_id
1 'polypeptide(L)'
;MKQKELSFVDDDKNGILLYYVDDFFYISTSKMYVKRFLEIMHTGIRKYRCSINKEKSLVNFDIHINGTKVPKVRSSYFSWCRLKIHIKMLDVMVDNSVWRGNYVGDAITAGNACPGEALIYRMFDLLKHKYHTIFINPGLNSTHTILRNVYQNFLLCAIKFYCHVAALHCKNEDFLMGIIFAILNFGYSRLQSRYTKLQIPKNYCDITENHVIWLGAHAFYIVLLKKQTGFSTILQVLEQTLLDNTHFEHIYKQVAAVVER
;
A
#
# COMPACT_ATOMS: atom_id res chain seq x y z
N MET A 1 9.31 29.55 -2.93
CA MET A 1 8.22 29.42 -1.94
C MET A 1 8.73 28.89 -0.60
N LYS A 2 9.13 27.61 -0.49
CA LYS A 2 9.58 26.97 0.78
C LYS A 2 10.64 27.79 1.55
N GLN A 3 11.78 28.09 0.91
CA GLN A 3 12.92 28.78 1.56
C GLN A 3 12.66 30.24 1.98
N LYS A 4 11.58 30.89 1.52
CA LYS A 4 11.33 32.32 1.80
C LYS A 4 10.10 32.56 2.66
N GLU A 5 9.03 31.82 2.41
CA GLU A 5 7.72 32.06 3.04
C GLU A 5 7.38 31.00 4.09
N LEU A 6 8.03 29.83 4.01
CA LEU A 6 7.84 28.72 4.94
C LEU A 6 9.13 28.37 5.69
N SER A 7 10.10 29.28 5.75
CA SER A 7 11.37 29.08 6.45
C SER A 7 11.19 28.82 7.95
N PHE A 8 10.12 29.35 8.54
CA PHE A 8 9.78 29.10 9.95
C PHE A 8 9.54 27.61 10.25
N VAL A 9 9.26 26.79 9.24
CA VAL A 9 9.14 25.33 9.42
C VAL A 9 10.47 24.73 9.85
N ASP A 10 11.60 25.32 9.43
CA ASP A 10 12.93 24.85 9.81
C ASP A 10 13.24 25.15 11.30
N ASP A 11 12.49 26.08 11.94
CA ASP A 11 12.55 26.33 13.38
C ASP A 11 11.82 25.26 14.20
N ASP A 12 10.90 24.51 13.58
CA ASP A 12 10.17 23.42 14.23
C ASP A 12 11.03 22.15 14.27
N LYS A 13 11.79 21.99 15.36
CA LYS A 13 12.69 20.84 15.56
C LYS A 13 11.98 19.47 15.53
N ASN A 14 10.66 19.44 15.76
CA ASN A 14 9.84 18.23 15.72
C ASN A 14 8.84 18.28 14.55
N GLY A 15 9.14 19.10 13.54
CA GLY A 15 8.33 19.31 12.35
C GLY A 15 9.00 18.78 11.10
N ILE A 16 8.20 18.28 10.17
CA ILE A 16 8.65 17.95 8.83
C ILE A 16 7.60 18.35 7.80
N LEU A 17 8.01 19.18 6.84
CA LEU A 17 7.21 19.55 5.68
C LEU A 17 7.67 18.78 4.45
N LEU A 18 6.79 17.91 3.97
CA LEU A 18 6.90 17.23 2.69
C LEU A 18 6.06 17.99 1.66
N TYR A 19 6.53 18.00 0.42
CA TYR A 19 5.74 18.50 -0.70
C TYR A 19 6.04 17.70 -1.96
N TYR A 20 5.03 17.48 -2.77
CA TYR A 20 5.15 16.83 -4.07
C TYR A 20 4.29 17.57 -5.09
N VAL A 21 4.97 18.27 -6.01
CA VAL A 21 4.33 19.18 -6.96
C VAL A 21 3.47 20.20 -6.21
N ASP A 22 2.15 20.02 -6.19
CA ASP A 22 1.18 20.94 -5.60
C ASP A 22 0.64 20.48 -4.22
N ASP A 23 0.95 19.26 -3.79
CA ASP A 23 0.46 18.70 -2.54
C ASP A 23 1.47 18.92 -1.40
N PHE A 24 1.02 19.51 -0.30
CA PHE A 24 1.81 19.73 0.92
C PHE A 24 1.35 18.80 2.04
N PHE A 25 2.30 18.25 2.79
CA PHE A 25 2.02 17.49 3.99
C PHE A 25 2.95 17.91 5.12
N TYR A 26 2.39 18.59 6.12
CA TYR A 26 3.13 19.11 7.26
C TYR A 26 2.77 18.32 8.52
N ILE A 27 3.78 17.71 9.13
CA ILE A 27 3.67 16.97 10.38
C ILE A 27 4.43 17.76 11.45
N SER A 28 3.80 18.00 12.59
CA SER A 28 4.42 18.71 13.73
C SER A 28 3.76 18.28 15.03
N THR A 29 4.53 18.29 16.11
CA THR A 29 4.00 18.12 17.48
C THR A 29 3.43 19.42 18.06
N SER A 30 3.63 20.55 17.38
CA SER A 30 3.18 21.87 17.82
C SER A 30 2.05 22.42 16.95
N LYS A 31 0.87 22.57 17.57
CA LYS A 31 -0.31 23.17 16.90
C LYS A 31 -0.06 24.60 16.45
N MET A 32 0.84 25.33 17.12
CA MET A 32 1.19 26.71 16.76
C MET A 32 1.85 26.77 15.38
N TYR A 33 2.83 25.89 15.14
CA TYR A 33 3.51 25.81 13.85
C TYR A 33 2.55 25.39 12.73
N VAL A 34 1.69 24.39 12.98
CA VAL A 34 0.66 23.97 12.02
C VAL A 34 -0.32 25.10 11.71
N LYS A 35 -0.75 25.86 12.73
CA LYS A 35 -1.62 27.02 12.55
C LYS A 35 -0.96 28.08 11.66
N ARG A 36 0.28 28.46 11.95
CA ARG A 36 1.05 29.42 11.15
C ARG A 36 1.22 28.97 9.70
N PHE A 37 1.51 27.68 9.49
CA PHE A 37 1.58 27.09 8.15
C PHE A 37 0.25 27.26 7.41
N LEU A 38 -0.87 26.91 8.03
CA LEU A 38 -2.18 27.02 7.41
C LEU A 38 -2.58 28.47 7.14
N GLU A 39 -2.28 29.41 8.04
CA GLU A 39 -2.55 30.85 7.83
C GLU A 39 -1.84 31.37 6.58
N ILE A 40 -0.56 31.04 6.40
CA ILE A 40 0.23 31.43 5.22
C ILE A 40 -0.36 30.78 3.95
N MET A 41 -0.62 29.47 3.98
CA MET A 41 -1.12 28.76 2.80
C MET A 41 -2.55 29.21 2.41
N HIS A 42 -3.44 29.46 3.38
CA HIS A 42 -4.83 29.90 3.15
C HIS A 42 -4.93 31.36 2.72
N THR A 43 -3.98 32.21 3.14
CA THR A 43 -3.87 33.59 2.64
C THR A 43 -3.36 33.60 1.19
N GLY A 44 -2.61 32.57 0.81
CA GLY A 44 -2.00 32.44 -0.50
C GLY A 44 -0.74 33.28 -0.59
N ILE A 45 0.14 32.91 -1.52
CA ILE A 45 1.43 33.57 -1.69
C ILE A 45 1.42 34.25 -3.06
N ARG A 46 0.94 35.50 -3.07
CA ARG A 46 0.72 36.32 -4.28
C ARG A 46 1.92 36.33 -5.21
N LYS A 47 3.14 36.45 -4.66
CA LYS A 47 4.40 36.47 -5.40
C LYS A 47 4.63 35.24 -6.29
N TYR A 48 4.13 34.08 -5.87
CA TYR A 48 4.28 32.82 -6.60
C TYR A 48 2.98 32.37 -7.29
N ARG A 49 1.94 33.23 -7.29
CA ARG A 49 0.59 32.88 -7.75
C ARG A 49 0.09 31.55 -7.17
N CYS A 50 0.51 31.27 -5.93
CA CYS A 50 0.19 30.04 -5.24
C CYS A 50 -1.04 30.29 -4.36
N SER A 51 -2.11 29.56 -4.65
CA SER A 51 -3.33 29.53 -3.83
C SER A 51 -3.75 28.08 -3.64
N ILE A 52 -4.00 27.68 -2.39
CA ILE A 52 -4.48 26.34 -2.11
C ILE A 52 -6.00 26.26 -2.19
N ASN A 53 -6.52 25.08 -2.52
CA ASN A 53 -7.92 24.78 -2.32
C ASN A 53 -8.17 24.52 -0.82
N LYS A 54 -8.84 25.47 -0.15
CA LYS A 54 -9.11 25.45 1.29
C LYS A 54 -10.01 24.28 1.70
N GLU A 55 -10.94 23.87 0.83
CA GLU A 55 -11.85 22.75 1.09
C GLU A 55 -11.13 21.39 1.04
N LYS A 56 -10.00 21.33 0.31
CA LYS A 56 -9.12 20.15 0.28
C LYS A 56 -8.09 20.14 1.40
N SER A 57 -7.98 21.21 2.19
CA SER A 57 -7.13 21.23 3.37
C SER A 57 -7.70 20.32 4.45
N LEU A 58 -6.84 19.55 5.11
CA LEU A 58 -7.26 18.58 6.12
C LEU A 58 -6.30 18.59 7.31
N VAL A 59 -6.84 18.55 8.53
CA VAL A 59 -6.08 18.52 9.78
C VAL A 59 -6.57 17.41 10.72
N ASN A 60 -5.80 17.07 11.76
CA ASN A 60 -6.17 16.06 12.76
C ASN A 60 -6.68 16.65 14.09
N PHE A 61 -6.82 17.98 14.20
CA PHE A 61 -7.39 18.66 15.36
C PHE A 61 -8.30 19.80 14.92
N ASP A 62 -9.14 20.29 15.83
CA ASP A 62 -10.06 21.39 15.53
C ASP A 62 -9.29 22.72 15.43
N ILE A 63 -9.43 23.41 14.30
CA ILE A 63 -8.78 24.69 14.02
C ILE A 63 -9.64 25.55 13.09
N HIS A 64 -9.59 26.86 13.31
CA HIS A 64 -10.18 27.87 12.43
C HIS A 64 -9.06 28.74 11.86
N ILE A 65 -9.12 29.02 10.56
CA ILE A 65 -8.18 29.88 9.84
C ILE A 65 -9.01 30.95 9.14
N ASN A 66 -8.72 32.23 9.43
CA ASN A 66 -9.46 33.38 8.89
C ASN A 66 -10.99 33.24 9.05
N GLY A 67 -11.44 32.83 10.25
CA GLY A 67 -12.85 32.62 10.57
C GLY A 67 -13.49 31.35 9.98
N THR A 68 -12.76 30.59 9.15
CA THR A 68 -13.28 29.36 8.51
C THR A 68 -12.76 28.12 9.22
N LYS A 69 -13.65 27.17 9.55
CA LYS A 69 -13.25 25.88 10.12
C LYS A 69 -12.53 25.04 9.06
N VAL A 70 -11.33 24.54 9.37
CA VAL A 70 -10.62 23.62 8.46
C VAL A 70 -11.19 22.21 8.64
N PRO A 71 -11.48 21.47 7.55
CA PRO A 71 -11.92 20.09 7.63
C PRO A 71 -10.98 19.22 8.48
N LYS A 72 -11.58 18.39 9.34
CA LYS A 72 -10.85 17.45 10.19
C LYS A 72 -10.93 16.05 9.59
N VAL A 73 -9.80 15.34 9.55
CA VAL A 73 -9.76 13.94 9.15
C VAL A 73 -10.63 13.10 10.08
N ARG A 74 -11.53 12.30 9.49
CA ARG A 74 -12.46 11.44 10.23
C ARG A 74 -11.91 10.04 10.49
N SER A 75 -10.85 9.66 9.80
CA SER A 75 -10.18 8.38 9.95
C SER A 75 -8.89 8.53 10.77
N SER A 76 -8.24 7.41 11.09
CA SER A 76 -6.91 7.39 11.71
C SER A 76 -5.76 7.64 10.72
N TYR A 77 -6.05 8.01 9.46
CA TYR A 77 -5.07 8.08 8.38
C TYR A 77 -5.20 9.36 7.55
N PHE A 78 -4.07 10.01 7.27
CA PHE A 78 -3.98 11.00 6.20
C PHE A 78 -3.72 10.32 4.86
N SER A 79 -4.38 10.79 3.80
CA SER A 79 -4.08 10.36 2.43
C SER A 79 -3.24 11.44 1.75
N TRP A 80 -2.05 11.08 1.28
CA TRP A 80 -1.13 12.01 0.60
C TRP A 80 -0.37 11.27 -0.49
N CYS A 81 -0.47 11.74 -1.74
CA CYS A 81 0.22 11.17 -2.91
C CYS A 81 0.14 9.63 -3.01
N ARG A 82 -1.06 9.06 -2.87
CA ARG A 82 -1.34 7.60 -2.85
C ARG A 82 -0.73 6.82 -1.68
N LEU A 83 -0.38 7.51 -0.59
CA LEU A 83 0.01 6.92 0.69
C LEU A 83 -1.08 7.17 1.73
N LYS A 84 -1.30 6.20 2.62
CA LYS A 84 -2.06 6.35 3.86
C LYS A 84 -1.08 6.37 5.02
N ILE A 85 -1.04 7.47 5.76
CA ILE A 85 -0.11 7.66 6.87
C ILE A 85 -0.90 7.69 8.17
N HIS A 86 -0.62 6.75 9.08
CA HIS A 86 -1.32 6.67 10.36
C HIS A 86 -1.00 7.90 11.21
N ILE A 87 -2.02 8.61 11.70
CA ILE A 87 -1.85 9.92 12.36
C ILE A 87 -0.97 9.85 13.61
N LYS A 88 -1.04 8.74 14.36
CA LYS A 88 -0.23 8.52 15.59
C LYS A 88 1.05 7.73 15.35
N MET A 89 0.92 6.50 14.84
CA MET A 89 2.05 5.57 14.65
C MET A 89 2.96 5.93 13.47
N LEU A 90 2.51 6.77 12.54
CA LEU A 90 3.20 7.12 11.29
C LEU A 90 3.46 5.94 10.34
N ASP A 91 2.98 4.74 10.68
CA ASP A 91 2.81 3.60 9.78
C ASP A 91 2.24 4.03 8.42
N VAL A 92 2.89 3.59 7.35
CA VAL A 92 2.61 3.97 5.97
C VAL A 92 2.03 2.78 5.21
N MET A 93 0.87 2.98 4.62
CA MET A 93 0.22 2.03 3.72
C MET A 93 0.02 2.60 2.32
N VAL A 94 -0.23 1.72 1.37
CA VAL A 94 -0.69 2.12 0.03
C VAL A 94 -2.14 2.63 0.13
N ASP A 95 -2.41 3.79 -0.44
CA ASP A 95 -3.80 4.23 -0.63
C ASP A 95 -4.42 3.57 -1.87
N ASN A 96 -5.23 2.53 -1.62
CA ASN A 96 -6.02 1.83 -2.62
C ASN A 96 -7.43 2.41 -2.79
N SER A 97 -7.72 3.61 -2.25
CA SER A 97 -9.03 4.27 -2.38
C SER A 97 -9.49 4.47 -3.82
N VAL A 98 -8.54 4.63 -4.76
CA VAL A 98 -8.83 4.74 -6.19
C VAL A 98 -9.57 3.52 -6.75
N TRP A 99 -9.43 2.34 -6.14
CA TRP A 99 -10.13 1.13 -6.59
C TRP A 99 -11.53 0.99 -6.01
N ARG A 100 -11.98 1.90 -5.14
CA ARG A 100 -13.36 1.92 -4.65
C ARG A 100 -14.28 2.42 -5.77
N GLY A 101 -14.97 1.50 -6.41
CA GLY A 101 -15.93 1.81 -7.48
C GLY A 101 -15.32 1.85 -8.89
N ASN A 102 -14.00 1.74 -9.03
CA ASN A 102 -13.33 1.68 -10.32
C ASN A 102 -12.90 0.25 -10.66
N TYR A 103 -13.06 -0.14 -11.92
CA TYR A 103 -12.66 -1.47 -12.39
C TYR A 103 -11.13 -1.52 -12.58
N VAL A 104 -10.48 -2.48 -11.93
CA VAL A 104 -9.01 -2.62 -12.00
C VAL A 104 -8.54 -2.95 -13.43
N GLY A 105 -9.39 -3.60 -14.24
CA GLY A 105 -9.05 -3.95 -15.62
C GLY A 105 -8.78 -2.74 -16.51
N ASP A 106 -9.38 -1.58 -16.21
CA ASP A 106 -9.15 -0.35 -17.00
C ASP A 106 -7.72 0.18 -16.86
N ALA A 107 -7.00 -0.23 -15.82
CA ALA A 107 -5.61 0.14 -15.57
C ALA A 107 -4.61 -0.92 -16.04
N ILE A 108 -5.05 -1.91 -16.82
CA ILE A 108 -4.20 -2.98 -17.35
C ILE A 108 -4.00 -2.77 -18.84
N THR A 109 -2.74 -2.60 -19.24
CA THR A 109 -2.38 -2.59 -20.65
C THR A 109 -2.32 -4.04 -21.16
N ALA A 110 -3.31 -4.45 -21.96
CA ALA A 110 -3.22 -5.66 -22.74
C ALA A 110 -2.06 -5.51 -23.74
N GLY A 111 -1.13 -6.47 -23.76
CA GLY A 111 0.02 -6.42 -24.67
C GLY A 111 0.08 -7.71 -25.48
N ASN A 112 0.35 -7.59 -26.78
CA ASN A 112 0.11 -8.61 -27.81
C ASN A 112 1.18 -9.72 -27.92
N ALA A 113 2.11 -9.87 -26.98
CA ALA A 113 3.24 -10.80 -27.11
C ALA A 113 3.19 -11.92 -26.05
N CYS A 114 3.34 -13.18 -26.51
CA CYS A 114 3.52 -14.43 -25.76
C CYS A 114 2.85 -14.47 -24.38
N PRO A 115 1.55 -14.84 -24.31
CA PRO A 115 0.74 -14.62 -23.12
C PRO A 115 1.25 -15.27 -21.84
N GLY A 116 1.96 -16.41 -21.92
CA GLY A 116 2.46 -17.15 -20.75
C GLY A 116 3.66 -16.49 -20.05
N GLU A 117 4.83 -16.44 -20.70
CA GLU A 117 6.03 -15.83 -20.12
C GLU A 117 5.85 -14.33 -19.89
N ALA A 118 5.15 -13.62 -20.78
CA ALA A 118 4.86 -12.21 -20.57
C ALA A 118 3.98 -11.99 -19.33
N LEU A 119 3.09 -12.93 -18.98
CA LEU A 119 2.25 -12.84 -17.79
C LEU A 119 3.10 -12.91 -16.51
N ILE A 120 3.98 -13.89 -16.36
CA ILE A 120 4.79 -14.02 -15.14
C ILE A 120 5.67 -12.78 -14.89
N TYR A 121 6.34 -12.26 -15.93
CA TYR A 121 7.17 -11.05 -15.80
C TYR A 121 6.33 -9.81 -15.47
N ARG A 122 5.15 -9.66 -16.08
CA ARG A 122 4.22 -8.58 -15.74
C ARG A 122 3.76 -8.67 -14.29
N MET A 123 3.41 -9.87 -13.81
CA MET A 123 3.00 -10.06 -12.43
C MET A 123 4.13 -9.73 -11.45
N PHE A 124 5.38 -10.12 -11.77
CA PHE A 124 6.54 -9.77 -10.96
C PHE A 124 6.78 -8.25 -10.93
N ASP A 125 6.66 -7.56 -12.06
CA ASP A 125 6.85 -6.11 -12.09
C ASP A 125 5.75 -5.37 -11.30
N LEU A 126 4.49 -5.80 -11.43
CA LEU A 126 3.38 -5.29 -10.63
C LEU A 126 3.62 -5.45 -9.14
N LEU A 127 4.06 -6.64 -8.72
CA LEU A 127 4.32 -6.95 -7.33
C LEU A 127 5.52 -6.13 -6.78
N LYS A 128 6.60 -6.00 -7.56
CA LYS A 128 7.86 -5.36 -7.18
C LYS A 128 7.71 -3.92 -6.71
N HIS A 129 6.86 -3.12 -7.36
CA HIS A 129 6.69 -1.70 -7.05
C HIS A 129 6.14 -1.45 -5.63
N LYS A 130 5.41 -2.42 -5.07
CA LYS A 130 4.80 -2.31 -3.74
C LYS A 130 5.68 -2.89 -2.62
N TYR A 131 6.81 -3.52 -2.96
CA TYR A 131 7.92 -3.80 -2.03
C TYR A 131 8.92 -2.63 -1.96
N HIS A 132 8.43 -1.40 -2.08
CA HIS A 132 9.22 -0.21 -1.77
C HIS A 132 9.48 -0.15 -0.26
N THR A 133 10.68 0.29 0.14
CA THR A 133 11.13 0.29 1.54
C THR A 133 10.16 1.02 2.47
N ILE A 134 9.49 2.07 1.98
CA ILE A 134 8.48 2.82 2.76
C ILE A 134 7.35 1.93 3.32
N PHE A 135 6.98 0.82 2.67
CA PHE A 135 5.85 -0.03 3.07
C PHE A 135 6.25 -1.24 3.91
N ILE A 136 7.52 -1.65 3.82
CA ILE A 136 8.00 -2.92 4.40
C ILE A 136 9.12 -2.72 5.42
N ASN A 137 9.65 -1.50 5.57
CA ASN A 137 10.71 -1.22 6.53
C ASN A 137 10.17 -1.35 7.97
N PRO A 138 10.68 -2.30 8.79
CA PRO A 138 10.23 -2.49 10.16
C PRO A 138 10.67 -1.39 11.12
N GLY A 139 11.66 -0.57 10.76
CA GLY A 139 11.99 0.65 11.51
C GLY A 139 11.01 1.80 11.29
N LEU A 140 10.15 1.70 10.27
CA LEU A 140 9.12 2.70 9.95
C LEU A 140 7.70 2.21 10.21
N ASN A 141 7.46 0.91 10.06
CA ASN A 141 6.13 0.33 10.11
C ASN A 141 6.07 -0.79 11.14
N SER A 142 4.96 -0.87 11.87
CA SER A 142 4.64 -2.06 12.66
C SER A 142 4.56 -3.32 11.79
N THR A 143 4.84 -4.50 12.38
CA THR A 143 4.69 -5.80 11.72
C THR A 143 3.30 -5.97 11.11
N HIS A 144 2.25 -5.55 11.83
CA HIS A 144 0.88 -5.59 11.33
C HIS A 144 0.72 -4.78 10.02
N THR A 145 1.25 -3.56 9.98
CA THR A 145 1.18 -2.71 8.78
C THR A 145 1.96 -3.29 7.62
N ILE A 146 3.13 -3.88 7.87
CA ILE A 146 3.92 -4.55 6.82
C ILE A 146 3.14 -5.72 6.23
N LEU A 147 2.60 -6.60 7.07
CA LEU A 147 1.78 -7.73 6.62
C LEU A 147 0.54 -7.25 5.87
N ARG A 148 -0.10 -6.16 6.32
CA ARG A 148 -1.24 -5.54 5.62
C ARG A 148 -0.86 -4.99 4.24
N ASN A 149 0.32 -4.36 4.11
CA ASN A 149 0.84 -3.90 2.83
C ASN A 149 1.14 -5.06 1.87
N VAL A 150 1.75 -6.13 2.39
CA VAL A 150 2.02 -7.36 1.63
C VAL A 150 0.71 -7.98 1.13
N TYR A 151 -0.28 -8.11 2.02
CA TYR A 151 -1.58 -8.67 1.68
C TYR A 151 -2.33 -7.84 0.62
N GLN A 152 -2.39 -6.51 0.80
CA GLN A 152 -3.02 -5.61 -0.18
C GLN A 152 -2.32 -5.64 -1.54
N ASN A 153 -0.99 -5.80 -1.56
CA ASN A 153 -0.25 -5.98 -2.79
C ASN A 153 -0.64 -7.29 -3.50
N PHE A 154 -0.72 -8.40 -2.77
CA PHE A 154 -1.18 -9.66 -3.34
C PHE A 154 -2.64 -9.63 -3.81
N LEU A 155 -3.53 -8.92 -3.11
CA LEU A 155 -4.91 -8.75 -3.57
C LEU A 155 -4.97 -8.03 -4.92
N LEU A 156 -4.24 -6.93 -5.06
CA LEU A 156 -4.21 -6.20 -6.33
C LEU A 156 -3.53 -7.04 -7.42
N CYS A 157 -2.49 -7.79 -7.07
CA CYS A 157 -1.82 -8.75 -7.94
C CYS A 157 -2.80 -9.82 -8.43
N ALA A 158 -3.56 -10.45 -7.54
CA ALA A 158 -4.55 -11.48 -7.88
C ALA A 158 -5.67 -10.94 -8.78
N ILE A 159 -6.17 -9.72 -8.53
CA ILE A 159 -7.17 -9.09 -9.41
C ILE A 159 -6.60 -8.88 -10.81
N LYS A 160 -5.38 -8.35 -10.92
CA LYS A 160 -4.73 -8.12 -12.21
C LYS A 160 -4.39 -9.43 -12.93
N PHE A 161 -3.97 -10.44 -12.19
CA PHE A 161 -3.77 -11.79 -12.70
C PHE A 161 -5.05 -12.32 -13.33
N TYR A 162 -6.18 -12.25 -12.62
CA TYR A 162 -7.48 -12.67 -13.16
C TYR A 162 -7.83 -11.92 -14.45
N CYS A 163 -7.67 -10.60 -14.50
CA CYS A 163 -7.95 -9.83 -15.71
C CYS A 163 -7.07 -10.26 -16.90
N HIS A 164 -5.79 -10.58 -16.67
CA HIS A 164 -4.93 -11.13 -17.72
C HIS A 164 -5.37 -12.52 -18.16
N VAL A 165 -5.68 -13.42 -17.22
CA VAL A 165 -6.13 -14.79 -17.51
C VAL A 165 -7.48 -14.81 -18.23
N ALA A 166 -8.39 -13.89 -17.88
CA ALA A 166 -9.68 -13.75 -18.54
C ALA A 166 -9.55 -13.38 -20.02
N ALA A 167 -8.46 -12.72 -20.41
CA ALA A 167 -8.17 -12.37 -21.80
C ALA A 167 -7.46 -13.49 -22.59
N LEU A 168 -7.11 -14.62 -21.96
CA LEU A 168 -6.45 -15.73 -22.64
C LEU A 168 -7.44 -16.62 -23.40
N HIS A 169 -7.06 -17.04 -24.61
CA HIS A 169 -7.86 -17.96 -25.42
C HIS A 169 -7.90 -19.39 -24.84
N CYS A 170 -6.77 -19.86 -24.30
CA CYS A 170 -6.65 -21.17 -23.65
C CYS A 170 -6.15 -21.00 -22.22
N LYS A 171 -6.75 -21.74 -21.29
CA LYS A 171 -6.41 -21.71 -19.86
C LYS A 171 -5.96 -23.11 -19.45
N ASN A 172 -4.78 -23.20 -18.86
CA ASN A 172 -4.25 -24.44 -18.29
C ASN A 172 -4.05 -24.20 -16.79
N GLU A 173 -4.84 -24.88 -15.95
CA GLU A 173 -4.84 -24.63 -14.50
C GLU A 173 -3.49 -24.98 -13.84
N ASP A 174 -2.78 -26.00 -14.32
CA ASP A 174 -1.46 -26.38 -13.78
C ASP A 174 -0.40 -25.29 -14.04
N PHE A 175 -0.39 -24.74 -15.25
CA PHE A 175 0.49 -23.64 -15.62
C PHE A 175 0.16 -22.37 -14.82
N LEU A 176 -1.13 -22.03 -14.70
CA LEU A 176 -1.58 -20.89 -13.93
C LEU A 176 -1.25 -21.05 -12.44
N MET A 177 -1.39 -22.25 -11.89
CA MET A 177 -0.97 -22.58 -10.53
C MET A 177 0.52 -22.35 -10.34
N GLY A 178 1.35 -22.84 -11.27
CA GLY A 178 2.80 -22.61 -11.27
C GLY A 178 3.15 -21.11 -11.22
N ILE A 179 2.43 -20.28 -11.97
CA ILE A 179 2.60 -18.82 -11.92
C ILE A 179 2.23 -18.27 -10.55
N ILE A 180 1.11 -18.70 -9.94
CA ILE A 180 0.67 -18.23 -8.63
C ILE A 180 1.77 -18.51 -7.59
N PHE A 181 2.25 -19.75 -7.48
CA PHE A 181 3.33 -20.07 -6.52
C PHE A 181 4.62 -19.32 -6.82
N ALA A 182 4.99 -19.13 -8.09
CA ALA A 182 6.13 -18.30 -8.46
C ALA A 182 5.97 -16.84 -7.98
N ILE A 183 4.77 -16.27 -8.05
CA ILE A 183 4.45 -14.94 -7.52
C ILE A 183 4.59 -14.88 -6.00
N LEU A 184 4.11 -15.91 -5.28
CA LEU A 184 4.23 -15.99 -3.82
C LEU A 184 5.70 -16.00 -3.38
N ASN A 185 6.49 -16.91 -3.95
CA ASN A 185 7.91 -17.06 -3.67
C ASN A 185 8.71 -15.81 -4.08
N PHE A 186 8.34 -15.18 -5.19
CA PHE A 186 8.93 -13.92 -5.61
C PHE A 186 8.62 -12.80 -4.60
N GLY A 187 7.39 -12.72 -4.08
CA GLY A 187 7.02 -11.76 -3.05
C GLY A 187 7.91 -11.86 -1.80
N TYR A 188 8.14 -13.08 -1.32
CA TYR A 188 9.04 -13.30 -0.19
C TYR A 188 10.50 -12.96 -0.51
N SER A 189 10.98 -13.40 -1.67
CA SER A 189 12.33 -13.07 -2.16
C SER A 189 12.55 -11.55 -2.25
N ARG A 190 11.53 -10.80 -2.66
CA ARG A 190 11.56 -9.32 -2.71
C ARG A 190 11.58 -8.70 -1.32
N LEU A 191 10.82 -9.24 -0.36
CA LEU A 191 10.87 -8.80 1.03
C LEU A 191 12.27 -8.99 1.61
N GLN A 192 12.83 -10.20 1.51
CA GLN A 192 14.16 -10.52 1.99
C GLN A 192 15.24 -9.65 1.34
N SER A 193 15.21 -9.50 0.01
CA SER A 193 16.16 -8.64 -0.71
C SER A 193 16.18 -7.20 -0.16
N ARG A 194 15.03 -6.68 0.25
CA ARG A 194 14.91 -5.34 0.82
C ARG A 194 15.41 -5.30 2.27
N TYR A 195 15.15 -6.34 3.06
CA TYR A 195 15.64 -6.44 4.43
C TYR A 195 17.18 -6.51 4.47
N THR A 196 17.78 -7.31 3.59
CA THR A 196 19.23 -7.37 3.42
C THR A 196 19.82 -6.01 3.04
N LYS A 197 19.20 -5.30 2.08
CA LYS A 197 19.66 -3.95 1.67
C LYS A 197 19.55 -2.91 2.78
N LEU A 198 18.54 -3.03 3.63
CA LEU A 198 18.33 -2.17 4.80
C LEU A 198 19.16 -2.60 6.02
N GLN A 199 19.94 -3.68 5.90
CA GLN A 199 20.73 -4.27 7.00
C GLN A 199 19.88 -4.55 8.25
N ILE A 200 18.62 -4.94 8.04
CA ILE A 200 17.71 -5.28 9.15
C ILE A 200 18.22 -6.57 9.81
N PRO A 201 18.49 -6.58 11.12
CA PRO A 201 18.86 -7.80 11.83
C PRO A 201 17.75 -8.84 11.69
N LYS A 202 18.11 -10.13 11.54
CA LYS A 202 17.12 -11.22 11.38
C LYS A 202 16.10 -11.27 12.54
N ASN A 203 16.50 -10.87 13.74
CA ASN A 203 15.66 -10.90 14.94
C ASN A 203 14.81 -9.64 15.14
N TYR A 204 14.88 -8.68 14.20
CA TYR A 204 14.21 -7.38 14.34
C TYR A 204 12.76 -7.41 13.86
N CYS A 205 12.41 -8.34 12.97
CA CYS A 205 11.05 -8.49 12.43
C CYS A 205 10.79 -9.96 12.04
N ASP A 206 9.89 -10.62 12.76
CA ASP A 206 9.54 -12.05 12.59
C ASP A 206 8.66 -12.35 11.38
N ILE A 207 8.80 -11.59 10.28
CA ILE A 207 8.07 -11.89 9.04
C ILE A 207 8.82 -12.98 8.27
N THR A 208 8.29 -14.18 8.36
CA THR A 208 8.81 -15.39 7.70
C THR A 208 8.21 -15.59 6.31
N GLU A 209 8.76 -16.57 5.58
CA GLU A 209 8.20 -17.05 4.30
C GLU A 209 6.73 -17.44 4.43
N ASN A 210 6.39 -18.17 5.50
CA ASN A 210 5.05 -18.66 5.78
C ASN A 210 4.03 -17.53 5.85
N HIS A 211 4.39 -16.38 6.44
CA HIS A 211 3.52 -15.20 6.45
C HIS A 211 3.18 -14.72 5.04
N VAL A 212 4.21 -14.61 4.19
CA VAL A 212 4.05 -14.07 2.84
C VAL A 212 3.30 -15.04 1.94
N ILE A 213 3.63 -16.34 2.02
CA ILE A 213 2.95 -17.39 1.26
C ILE A 213 1.48 -17.49 1.68
N TRP A 214 1.18 -17.54 2.98
CA TRP A 214 -0.19 -17.64 3.46
C TRP A 214 -1.03 -16.44 3.04
N LEU A 215 -0.53 -15.21 3.23
CA LEU A 215 -1.24 -13.99 2.85
C LEU A 215 -1.48 -13.93 1.35
N GLY A 216 -0.50 -14.33 0.53
CA GLY A 216 -0.67 -14.34 -0.90
C GLY A 216 -1.63 -15.45 -1.36
N ALA A 217 -1.52 -16.67 -0.83
CA ALA A 217 -2.46 -17.75 -1.12
C ALA A 217 -3.89 -17.35 -0.76
N HIS A 218 -4.10 -16.73 0.41
CA HIS A 218 -5.39 -16.22 0.85
C HIS A 218 -5.92 -15.14 -0.11
N ALA A 219 -5.06 -14.19 -0.52
CA ALA A 219 -5.44 -13.14 -1.45
C ALA A 219 -5.89 -13.69 -2.81
N PHE A 220 -5.16 -14.66 -3.36
CA PHE A 220 -5.53 -15.33 -4.62
C PHE A 220 -6.82 -16.13 -4.45
N TYR A 221 -6.95 -16.90 -3.36
CA TYR A 221 -8.15 -17.68 -3.08
C TYR A 221 -9.40 -16.79 -3.06
N ILE A 222 -9.44 -15.72 -2.27
CA ILE A 222 -10.66 -14.91 -2.15
C ILE A 222 -11.03 -14.13 -3.42
N VAL A 223 -10.04 -13.84 -4.28
CA VAL A 223 -10.27 -13.15 -5.56
C VAL A 223 -10.80 -14.13 -6.60
N LEU A 224 -10.17 -15.30 -6.72
CA LEU A 224 -10.56 -16.35 -7.67
C LEU A 224 -11.85 -17.06 -7.26
N LEU A 225 -12.15 -17.14 -5.95
CA LEU A 225 -13.39 -17.72 -5.43
C LEU A 225 -14.63 -16.96 -5.91
N LYS A 226 -14.50 -15.68 -6.25
CA LYS A 226 -15.59 -14.88 -6.85
C LYS A 226 -15.77 -15.17 -8.34
N LYS A 227 -14.88 -15.95 -8.95
CA LYS A 227 -14.73 -16.21 -10.39
C LYS A 227 -14.49 -17.69 -10.67
N GLN A 228 -15.19 -18.58 -9.94
CA GLN A 228 -14.89 -20.02 -9.83
C GLN A 228 -14.77 -20.76 -11.17
N THR A 229 -15.49 -20.33 -12.20
CA THR A 229 -15.49 -20.95 -13.53
C THR A 229 -14.09 -20.92 -14.15
N GLY A 230 -13.41 -22.07 -14.17
CA GLY A 230 -12.07 -22.25 -14.73
C GLY A 230 -10.91 -22.08 -13.73
N PHE A 231 -11.19 -22.16 -12.43
CA PHE A 231 -10.17 -22.15 -11.36
C PHE A 231 -10.46 -23.21 -10.29
N SER A 232 -11.21 -24.27 -10.58
CA SER A 232 -11.67 -25.21 -9.55
C SER A 232 -10.52 -25.97 -8.91
N THR A 233 -9.58 -26.46 -9.71
CA THR A 233 -8.39 -27.16 -9.21
C THR A 233 -7.50 -26.18 -8.46
N ILE A 234 -7.40 -24.93 -8.98
CA ILE A 234 -6.63 -23.89 -8.31
C ILE A 234 -7.18 -23.56 -6.92
N LEU A 235 -8.49 -23.42 -6.80
CA LEU A 235 -9.14 -23.12 -5.53
C LEU A 235 -8.95 -24.25 -4.52
N GLN A 236 -9.07 -25.51 -4.94
CA GLN A 236 -8.85 -26.67 -4.06
C GLN A 236 -7.44 -26.70 -3.48
N VAL A 237 -6.41 -26.48 -4.32
CA VAL A 237 -5.01 -26.48 -3.86
C VAL A 237 -4.72 -25.28 -2.95
N LEU A 238 -5.23 -24.09 -3.28
CA LEU A 238 -5.07 -22.91 -2.43
C LEU A 238 -5.76 -23.10 -1.08
N GLU A 239 -6.95 -23.70 -1.06
CA GLU A 239 -7.67 -24.04 0.17
C GLU A 239 -6.90 -25.05 1.02
N GLN A 240 -6.39 -26.12 0.41
CA GLN A 240 -5.53 -27.10 1.11
C GLN A 240 -4.28 -26.45 1.68
N THR A 241 -3.65 -25.53 0.93
CA THR A 241 -2.50 -24.77 1.41
C THR A 241 -2.89 -23.94 2.64
N LEU A 242 -4.03 -23.25 2.62
CA LEU A 242 -4.48 -22.42 3.74
C LEU A 242 -4.85 -23.22 4.99
N LEU A 243 -5.31 -24.46 4.82
CA LEU A 243 -5.69 -25.38 5.88
C LEU A 243 -4.53 -26.19 6.47
N ASP A 244 -3.31 -26.04 5.94
CA ASP A 244 -2.13 -26.72 6.49
C ASP A 244 -1.72 -26.10 7.85
N ASN A 245 -2.37 -26.57 8.90
CA ASN A 245 -2.11 -26.16 10.27
C ASN A 245 -0.67 -26.42 10.69
N THR A 246 0.01 -27.43 10.15
CA THR A 246 1.39 -27.74 10.53
C THR A 246 2.36 -26.64 10.14
N HIS A 247 2.11 -25.96 9.01
CA HIS A 247 2.97 -24.89 8.51
C HIS A 247 2.59 -23.50 9.07
N PHE A 248 1.33 -23.27 9.39
CA PHE A 248 0.81 -21.91 9.64
C PHE A 248 0.28 -21.63 11.04
N GLU A 249 0.20 -22.62 11.93
CA GLU A 249 -0.34 -22.44 13.29
C GLU A 249 0.34 -21.30 14.07
N HIS A 250 1.67 -21.22 14.00
CA HIS A 250 2.46 -20.22 14.73
C HIS A 250 2.25 -18.78 14.25
N ILE A 251 1.79 -18.59 13.01
CA ILE A 251 1.56 -17.25 12.42
C ILE A 251 0.08 -16.85 12.39
N TYR A 252 -0.83 -17.79 12.64
CA TYR A 252 -2.26 -17.63 12.37
C TYR A 252 -2.85 -16.35 12.98
N LYS A 253 -2.52 -16.06 14.24
CA LYS A 253 -2.99 -14.84 14.93
C LYS A 253 -2.58 -13.56 14.20
N GLN A 254 -1.37 -13.50 13.65
CA GLN A 254 -0.86 -12.31 12.96
C GLN A 254 -1.52 -12.13 11.59
N VAL A 255 -1.68 -13.23 10.84
CA VAL A 255 -2.30 -13.17 9.51
C VAL A 255 -3.82 -13.00 9.56
N ALA A 256 -4.51 -13.63 10.53
CA ALA A 256 -5.95 -13.44 10.77
C ALA A 256 -6.28 -11.96 11.05
N ALA A 257 -5.49 -11.31 11.91
CA ALA A 257 -5.67 -9.89 12.22
C ALA A 257 -5.57 -8.96 10.99
N VAL A 258 -4.87 -9.40 9.93
CA VAL A 258 -4.71 -8.66 8.68
C VAL A 258 -5.90 -8.86 7.75
N VAL A 259 -6.43 -10.08 7.64
CA VAL A 259 -7.44 -10.44 6.63
C VAL A 259 -8.89 -10.29 7.09
N GLU A 260 -9.18 -10.36 8.39
CA GLU A 260 -10.55 -10.36 8.95
C GLU A 260 -11.18 -8.95 9.10
N ARG A 261 -10.78 -7.95 8.29
CA ARG A 261 -11.26 -6.55 8.41
C ARG A 261 -11.59 -5.87 7.10
#